data_AF-A0A416ZAW8-F1
#
_entry.id   AF-A0A416ZAW8-F1
#
_cell.length_a   1.000
_cell.length_b   1.000
_cell.length_c   1.000
_cell.angle_alpha   90.00
_cell.angle_beta   90.00
_cell.angle_gamma   90.00
#
_symmetry.space_group_name_H-M   'P 1'
#
loop_
_entity.id
_entity.type
_entity.pdbx_description
1 polymer ?
#
loop_
_entity_poly.entity_id
_entity_poly.type
_entity_poly.pdbx_seq_one_letter_code
_entity_poly.pdbx_strand_id
1 'polypeptide(L)'
;MEDFNVAARVQELCKARSWSLYRLAKEAGMPYSSLSTILYKTAAPSIASIERLCTGFGITLAQFFSVEDEYARLKKDEKDCLASWEKLGSMEKQLTLAYMQALIDRTNMKF
;
A
#
# COMPACT_ATOMS: atom_id res chain seq x y z
N MET A 1 5.22 15.28 -19.63
CA MET A 1 4.32 14.87 -18.56
C MET A 1 4.02 13.41 -18.81
N GLU A 2 4.54 12.51 -17.98
CA GLU A 2 4.09 11.12 -18.03
C GLU A 2 2.66 11.08 -17.50
N ASP A 3 1.74 10.53 -18.28
CA ASP A 3 0.36 10.36 -17.85
C ASP A 3 0.30 9.36 -16.69
N PHE A 4 -0.22 9.78 -15.55
CA PHE A 4 -0.37 8.92 -14.38
C PHE A 4 -1.33 7.75 -14.70
N ASN A 5 -0.79 6.53 -14.76
CA ASN A 5 -1.57 5.35 -15.08
C ASN A 5 -2.25 4.78 -13.82
N VAL A 6 -3.52 5.16 -13.62
CA VAL A 6 -4.37 4.70 -12.52
C VAL A 6 -4.47 3.17 -12.48
N ALA A 7 -4.59 2.51 -13.63
CA ALA A 7 -4.73 1.06 -13.68
C ALA A 7 -3.46 0.34 -13.23
N ALA A 8 -2.29 0.83 -13.66
CA ALA A 8 -0.99 0.31 -13.21
C ALA A 8 -0.84 0.47 -11.69
N ARG A 9 -1.22 1.63 -11.14
CA ARG A 9 -1.15 1.89 -9.69
C ARG A 9 -2.04 0.95 -8.88
N VAL A 10 -3.27 0.71 -9.34
CA VAL A 10 -4.19 -0.23 -8.69
C VAL A 10 -3.62 -1.66 -8.70
N GLN A 11 -3.04 -2.09 -9.82
CA GLN A 11 -2.40 -3.40 -9.92
C GLN A 11 -1.18 -3.54 -9.00
N GLU A 12 -0.35 -2.50 -8.87
CA GLU A 12 0.78 -2.46 -7.94
C GLU A 12 0.32 -2.64 -6.49
N LEU A 13 -0.68 -1.87 -6.06
CA LEU A 13 -1.24 -1.93 -4.71
C LEU A 13 -1.89 -3.29 -4.40
N CYS A 14 -2.51 -3.91 -5.40
CA CYS A 14 -3.02 -5.27 -5.31
C CYS A 14 -1.88 -6.29 -5.15
N LYS A 15 -0.83 -6.22 -5.98
CA LYS A 15 0.33 -7.12 -5.90
C LYS A 15 1.04 -7.01 -4.56
N ALA A 16 1.29 -5.80 -4.06
CA ALA A 16 1.93 -5.56 -2.77
C ALA A 16 1.17 -6.18 -1.58
N ARG A 17 -0.15 -6.34 -1.70
CA ARG A 17 -1.01 -6.94 -0.68
C ARG A 17 -1.40 -8.39 -0.97
N SER A 18 -0.92 -8.99 -2.07
CA SER A 18 -1.38 -10.28 -2.59
C SER A 18 -2.90 -10.35 -2.76
N TRP A 19 -3.52 -9.25 -3.21
CA TRP A 19 -4.96 -9.15 -3.45
C TRP A 19 -5.29 -9.41 -4.92
N SER A 20 -6.37 -10.16 -5.15
CA SER A 20 -7.01 -10.20 -6.46
C SER A 20 -7.85 -8.94 -6.67
N LEU A 21 -8.10 -8.58 -7.94
CA LEU A 21 -9.03 -7.49 -8.29
C LEU A 21 -10.44 -7.74 -7.73
N TYR A 22 -10.84 -9.00 -7.63
CA TYR A 22 -12.10 -9.39 -7.01
C TYR A 22 -12.13 -9.03 -5.52
N ARG A 23 -11.04 -9.31 -4.78
CA ARG A 23 -10.91 -8.92 -3.38
C ARG A 23 -10.95 -7.40 -3.23
N LEU A 24 -10.22 -6.67 -4.07
CA LEU A 24 -10.28 -5.21 -4.07
C LEU A 24 -11.71 -4.67 -4.29
N ALA A 25 -12.46 -5.22 -5.25
CA ALA A 25 -13.84 -4.81 -5.49
C ALA A 25 -14.71 -4.98 -4.23
N LYS A 26 -14.52 -6.08 -3.50
CA LYS A 26 -15.21 -6.36 -2.24
C LYS A 26 -14.82 -5.36 -1.14
N GLU A 27 -13.53 -5.12 -0.94
CA GLU A 27 -13.02 -4.19 0.07
C GLU A 27 -13.39 -2.73 -0.24
N ALA A 28 -13.38 -2.33 -1.51
CA ALA A 28 -13.79 -1.00 -1.96
C ALA A 28 -15.32 -0.80 -2.03
N GLY A 29 -16.10 -1.83 -1.65
CA GLY A 29 -17.56 -1.79 -1.67
C GLY A 29 -18.13 -1.42 -3.06
N MET A 30 -17.53 -1.95 -4.12
CA MET A 30 -17.88 -1.62 -5.50
C MET A 30 -18.09 -2.88 -6.35
N PRO A 31 -19.00 -2.85 -7.34
CA PRO A 31 -19.14 -3.95 -8.28
C PRO A 31 -17.87 -4.18 -9.09
N TYR A 32 -17.54 -5.44 -9.38
CA TYR A 32 -16.41 -5.79 -10.24
C TYR A 32 -16.52 -5.18 -11.65
N SER A 33 -17.75 -5.03 -12.17
CA SER A 33 -18.03 -4.34 -13.43
C SER A 33 -17.65 -2.86 -13.40
N SER A 34 -17.88 -2.18 -12.28
CA SER A 34 -17.45 -0.80 -12.07
C SER A 34 -15.93 -0.70 -12.00
N LEU A 35 -15.28 -1.61 -11.26
CA LEU A 35 -13.82 -1.67 -11.16
C LEU A 35 -13.19 -1.90 -12.54
N SER A 36 -13.70 -2.87 -13.30
CA SER A 36 -13.21 -3.15 -14.65
C SER A 36 -13.41 -1.97 -15.61
N THR A 37 -14.49 -1.20 -15.44
CA THR A 37 -14.74 -0.01 -16.27
C THR A 37 -13.72 1.08 -15.96
N ILE A 38 -13.47 1.34 -14.68
CA ILE A 38 -12.46 2.30 -14.19
C ILE A 38 -11.04 1.94 -14.66
N LEU A 39 -10.70 0.65 -14.72
CA LEU A 39 -9.35 0.20 -15.09
C LEU A 39 -9.11 0.12 -16.60
N TYR A 40 -10.12 -0.23 -17.40
CA TYR A 40 -9.89 -0.59 -18.81
C TYR A 40 -10.74 0.18 -19.83
N LYS A 41 -11.86 0.77 -19.42
CA LYS A 41 -12.80 1.43 -20.35
C LYS A 41 -12.78 2.95 -20.28
N THR A 42 -12.43 3.53 -19.14
CA THR A 42 -12.42 4.97 -18.97
C THR A 42 -11.00 5.51 -19.15
N ALA A 43 -10.81 6.43 -20.11
CA ALA A 43 -9.51 7.07 -20.35
C ALA A 43 -9.01 7.87 -19.13
N ALA A 44 -9.94 8.42 -18.33
CA ALA A 44 -9.64 9.08 -17.06
C ALA A 44 -10.77 8.79 -16.05
N PRO A 45 -10.54 7.95 -15.03
CA PRO A 45 -11.54 7.74 -13.99
C PRO A 45 -11.72 8.99 -13.13
N SER A 46 -12.94 9.21 -12.65
CA SER A 46 -13.24 10.36 -11.80
C SER A 46 -12.54 10.26 -10.44
N ILE A 47 -12.24 11.41 -9.83
CA ILE A 47 -11.63 11.48 -8.48
C ILE A 47 -12.45 10.68 -7.47
N ALA A 48 -13.79 10.78 -7.51
CA ALA A 48 -14.69 10.01 -6.64
C ALA A 48 -14.54 8.48 -6.81
N SER A 49 -14.23 8.02 -8.02
CA SER A 49 -13.96 6.59 -8.27
C SER A 49 -12.64 6.15 -7.64
N ILE A 50 -11.61 7.01 -7.76
CA ILE A 50 -10.30 6.77 -7.16
C ILE A 50 -10.39 6.80 -5.63
N GLU A 51 -11.14 7.74 -5.04
CA GLU A 51 -11.37 7.79 -3.59
C GLU A 51 -11.99 6.51 -3.03
N ARG A 52 -12.94 5.91 -3.75
CA ARG A 52 -13.52 4.61 -3.37
C ARG A 52 -12.48 3.49 -3.41
N LEU A 53 -11.60 3.48 -4.41
CA LEU A 53 -10.47 2.53 -4.46
C LEU A 53 -9.52 2.75 -3.29
N CYS A 54 -9.15 4.01 -3.02
CA CYS A 54 -8.30 4.40 -1.90
C CYS A 54 -8.89 3.95 -0.56
N THR A 55 -10.21 4.08 -0.38
CA THR A 55 -10.92 3.60 0.80
C THR A 55 -10.80 2.08 0.93
N GLY A 56 -10.98 1.32 -0.17
CA GLY A 56 -10.77 -0.12 -0.18
C GLY A 56 -9.33 -0.56 0.13
N PHE A 57 -8.34 0.27 -0.23
CA PHE A 57 -6.94 0.02 0.10
C PHE A 57 -6.52 0.53 1.49
N GLY A 58 -7.38 1.30 2.17
CA GLY A 58 -7.06 1.98 3.42
C GLY A 58 -5.98 3.06 3.29
N ILE A 59 -5.89 3.71 2.12
CA ILE A 59 -4.91 4.77 1.83
C ILE A 59 -5.62 6.07 1.48
N THR A 60 -4.91 7.20 1.57
CA THR A 60 -5.45 8.49 1.12
C THR A 60 -5.21 8.69 -0.38
N LEU A 61 -5.96 9.63 -0.96
CA LEU A 61 -5.77 10.04 -2.34
C LEU A 61 -4.34 10.56 -2.61
N ALA A 62 -3.76 11.29 -1.66
CA ALA A 62 -2.38 11.73 -1.74
C ALA A 62 -1.40 10.54 -1.84
N GLN A 63 -1.59 9.49 -1.03
CA GLN A 63 -0.76 8.28 -1.06
C GLN A 63 -0.94 7.45 -2.35
N PHE A 64 -2.11 7.57 -2.99
CA PHE A 64 -2.37 6.93 -4.26
C PHE A 64 -1.53 7.56 -5.38
N PHE A 65 -1.45 8.90 -5.42
CA PHE A 65 -0.70 9.66 -6.42
C PHE A 65 0.77 9.90 -6.08
N SER A 66 1.20 9.65 -4.84
CA SER A 66 2.58 9.88 -4.36
C SER A 66 3.58 8.81 -4.83
N VAL A 67 3.57 8.45 -6.11
CA VAL A 67 4.46 7.42 -6.66
C VAL A 67 5.94 7.74 -6.39
N GLU A 68 6.29 9.03 -6.24
CA GLU A 68 7.65 9.51 -5.97
C GLU A 68 8.02 9.65 -4.48
N ASP A 69 7.07 9.55 -3.55
CA ASP A 69 7.33 9.77 -2.12
C ASP A 69 7.14 8.46 -1.33
N GLU A 70 8.26 7.78 -1.07
CA GLU A 70 8.31 6.50 -0.33
C GLU A 70 7.69 6.63 1.08
N TYR A 71 7.79 7.80 1.71
CA TYR A 71 7.20 8.06 3.03
C TYR A 71 5.67 8.05 3.01
N ALA A 72 5.07 8.45 1.89
CA ALA A 72 3.63 8.44 1.74
C ALA A 72 3.08 7.02 1.56
N ARG A 73 3.87 6.05 1.09
CA ARG A 73 3.41 4.66 0.87
C ARG A 73 3.25 3.84 2.14
N LEU A 74 3.83 4.30 3.26
CA LEU A 74 3.84 3.59 4.53
C LEU A 74 2.43 3.52 5.15
N LYS A 75 2.09 2.35 5.69
CA LYS A 75 0.93 2.13 6.55
C LYS A 75 1.13 2.78 7.91
N LYS A 76 0.05 2.89 8.69
CA LYS A 76 0.07 3.57 9.98
C LYS A 76 1.06 2.95 10.97
N ASP A 77 1.06 1.62 11.06
CA ASP A 77 1.99 0.84 11.89
C ASP A 77 3.45 1.01 11.47
N GLU A 78 3.73 1.04 10.16
CA GLU A 78 5.06 1.30 9.63
C GLU A 78 5.56 2.73 9.97
N LYS A 79 4.68 3.73 9.89
CA LYS A 79 4.98 5.12 10.31
C LYS A 79 5.24 5.22 11.81
N ASP A 80 4.43 4.55 12.62
CA ASP A 80 4.57 4.53 14.08
C ASP A 80 5.89 3.84 14.50
N CYS A 81 6.28 2.78 13.77
CA CYS A 81 7.57 2.12 13.95
C CYS A 81 8.74 3.07 13.66
N LEU A 82 8.69 3.80 12.54
CA LEU A 82 9.73 4.77 12.17
C LEU A 82 9.80 5.95 13.15
N ALA A 83 8.65 6.46 13.62
CA ALA A 83 8.61 7.52 14.64
C ALA A 83 9.22 7.07 15.97
N SER A 84 9.09 5.77 16.29
CA SER A 84 9.75 5.17 17.46
C SER A 84 11.24 4.98 17.21
N TRP A 85 11.62 4.58 16.00
CA TRP A 85 13.00 4.38 15.57
C TRP A 85 13.84 5.67 15.65
N GLU A 86 13.29 6.82 15.28
CA GLU A 86 13.99 8.11 15.37
C GLU A 86 14.43 8.46 16.79
N LYS A 87 13.67 8.03 17.80
CA LYS A 87 13.94 8.30 19.22
C LYS A 87 15.02 7.40 19.82
N LEU A 88 15.43 6.35 19.13
CA LEU A 88 16.42 5.38 19.60
C LEU A 88 17.85 5.89 19.37
N GLY A 89 18.72 5.65 20.36
CA GLY A 89 20.15 5.82 20.24
C GLY A 89 20.80 4.77 19.34
N SER A 90 22.08 4.96 19.04
CA SER A 90 22.83 4.12 18.09
C SER A 90 22.88 2.65 18.51
N MET A 91 23.03 2.40 19.82
CA MET A 91 23.12 1.04 20.37
C MET A 91 21.76 0.35 20.40
N GLU A 92 20.70 1.07 20.76
CA GLU A 92 19.33 0.57 20.82
C GLU A 92 18.80 0.25 19.41
N LYS A 93 19.19 1.03 18.40
CA LYS A 93 18.91 0.72 16.98
C LYS A 93 19.53 -0.60 16.55
N GLN A 94 20.80 -0.83 16.90
CA GLN A 94 21.48 -2.10 16.59
C GLN A 94 20.78 -3.29 17.25
N LEU A 95 20.41 -3.17 18.53
CA LEU A 95 19.68 -4.21 19.25
C LEU A 95 18.30 -4.48 18.64
N THR A 96 17.59 -3.43 18.25
CA THR A 96 16.28 -3.53 17.60
C THR A 96 16.37 -4.27 16.27
N LEU A 97 17.37 -3.97 15.43
CA LEU A 97 17.60 -4.69 14.18
C LEU A 97 17.97 -6.16 14.42
N ALA A 98 18.85 -6.43 15.37
CA ALA A 98 19.24 -7.79 15.72
C ALA A 98 18.02 -8.61 16.19
N TYR A 99 17.14 -8.00 16.99
CA TYR A 99 15.91 -8.65 17.44
C TYR A 99 14.91 -8.89 16.31
N MET A 100 14.69 -7.90 15.44
CA MET A 100 13.85 -8.06 14.24
C MET A 100 14.37 -9.19 13.35
N GLN A 101 15.69 -9.24 13.11
CA GLN A 101 16.32 -10.31 12.33
C GLN A 101 16.12 -11.69 12.97
N ALA A 102 16.33 -11.80 14.29
CA ALA A 102 16.11 -13.05 15.02
C ALA A 102 14.66 -13.56 14.93
N LEU A 103 13.67 -12.64 14.94
CA LEU A 103 12.27 -13.00 14.75
C LEU A 103 11.96 -13.48 13.33
N ILE A 104 12.57 -12.87 12.32
CA ILE A 104 12.46 -13.28 10.91
C ILE A 104 13.07 -14.68 10.74
N ASP A 105 14.27 -14.89 11.23
CA ASP A 105 14.99 -16.17 11.14
C ASP A 105 14.20 -17.29 11.82
N ARG A 106 13.63 -17.03 13.00
CA ARG A 106 12.75 -17.98 13.70
C ARG A 106 11.49 -18.32 12.90
N THR A 107 10.95 -17.36 12.15
CA THR A 107 9.76 -17.58 11.31
C THR A 107 10.11 -18.44 10.09
N ASN A 108 11.30 -18.22 9.52
CA ASN A 108 11.80 -18.96 8.36
C ASN A 108 12.33 -20.37 8.70
N MET A 109 12.67 -20.64 9.97
CA MET A 109 13.14 -21.94 10.46
C MET A 109 12.02 -22.92 10.85
N LYS A 110 10.75 -22.50 10.85
CA LYS A 110 9.62 -23.41 11.06
C LYS A 110 9.28 -24.11 9.73
N PHE A 111 9.95 -25.23 9.48
CA PHE A 111 9.53 -26.27 8.54
C PHE A 111 8.73 -27.35 9.28
#